data_AF-A0A4V1UT82-F1
#
_entry.id   AF-A0A4V1UT82-F1
#
_cell.length_a   1.000
_cell.length_b   1.000
_cell.length_c   1.000
_cell.angle_alpha   90.00
_cell.angle_beta   90.00
_cell.angle_gamma   90.00
#
_symmetry.space_group_name_H-M   'P 1'
#
loop_
_entity.id
_entity.type
_entity.pdbx_description
1 polymer ?
#
loop_
_entity_poly.entity_id
_entity_poly.type
_entity_poly.pdbx_seq_one_letter_code
_entity_poly.pdbx_strand_id
1 'polypeptide(L)'
;MGGGVTWEFNAQFGNSVAAIAPICGGSWPDPKRAAKLAAFDIPVWAFHNLDDKTVPVSYTVDYVNEINSHQPAVKAKYTTWATGGHDSWTKAYDPSTKSDGKNVYEWMLQYKRGGK
;
A
#
# COMPACT_ATOMS: atom_id res chain seq x y z
N MET A 1 -5.65 11.10 -6.99
CA MET A 1 -5.92 11.49 -5.59
C MET A 1 -4.96 10.75 -4.64
N GLY A 2 -4.95 11.07 -3.34
CA GLY A 2 -3.88 10.79 -2.35
C GLY A 2 -3.19 9.42 -2.43
N GLY A 3 -3.92 8.32 -2.59
CA GLY A 3 -3.31 6.98 -2.69
C GLY A 3 -2.34 6.80 -3.86
N GLY A 4 -2.57 7.48 -4.99
CA GLY A 4 -1.64 7.49 -6.12
C GLY A 4 -0.33 8.20 -5.77
N VAL A 5 -0.42 9.34 -5.10
CA VAL A 5 0.75 10.10 -4.62
C VAL A 5 1.49 9.30 -3.53
N THR A 6 0.79 8.51 -2.71
CA THR A 6 1.45 7.60 -1.77
C THR A 6 2.35 6.58 -2.48
N TRP A 7 1.94 6.05 -3.64
CA TRP A 7 2.84 5.22 -4.45
C TRP A 7 4.03 6.02 -4.99
N GLU A 8 3.77 7.22 -5.51
CA GLU A 8 4.76 8.02 -6.26
C GLU A 8 5.81 8.69 -5.37
N PHE A 9 5.38 9.30 -4.27
CA PHE A 9 6.21 10.07 -3.35
C PHE A 9 7.39 9.26 -2.86
N ASN A 10 7.17 7.98 -2.57
CA ASN A 10 8.18 7.11 -1.96
C ASN A 10 9.23 6.61 -2.95
N ALA A 11 8.99 6.69 -4.26
CA ALA A 11 10.04 6.53 -5.26
C ALA A 11 11.00 7.74 -5.35
N GLN A 12 10.63 8.89 -4.77
CA GLN A 12 11.48 10.08 -4.71
C GLN A 12 12.07 10.31 -3.32
N PHE A 13 11.34 9.97 -2.25
CA PHE A 13 11.72 10.27 -0.86
C PHE A 13 11.68 9.03 0.05
N GLY A 14 11.94 7.83 -0.48
CA GLY A 14 11.66 6.56 0.19
C GLY A 14 12.36 6.33 1.54
N ASN A 15 13.43 7.06 1.84
CA ASN A 15 14.07 7.00 3.17
C ASN A 15 13.41 7.91 4.23
N SER A 16 12.34 8.64 3.88
CA SER A 16 11.71 9.63 4.76
C SER A 16 10.50 9.08 5.54
N VAL A 17 9.98 7.89 5.21
CA VAL A 17 8.78 7.30 5.85
C VAL A 17 9.06 5.92 6.41
N ALA A 18 8.36 5.51 7.47
CA ALA A 18 8.56 4.19 8.10
C ALA A 18 7.75 3.05 7.47
N ALA A 19 6.56 3.35 6.94
CA ALA A 19 5.67 2.43 6.25
C ALA A 19 4.65 3.25 5.44
N ILE A 20 3.94 2.62 4.49
CA ILE A 20 2.91 3.27 3.69
C ILE A 20 1.63 2.44 3.62
N ALA A 21 0.50 3.14 3.55
CA ALA A 21 -0.84 2.56 3.38
C ALA A 21 -1.60 3.20 2.21
N PRO A 22 -1.27 2.86 0.95
CA PRO A 22 -1.97 3.39 -0.22
C PRO A 22 -3.39 2.82 -0.32
N ILE A 23 -4.39 3.67 -0.54
CA ILE A 23 -5.79 3.29 -0.65
C ILE A 23 -6.32 3.72 -2.01
N CYS A 24 -6.90 2.79 -2.78
CA CYS A 24 -7.44 2.99 -4.14
C CYS A 24 -6.61 3.94 -5.01
N GLY A 25 -5.29 3.71 -5.03
CA GLY A 25 -4.32 4.65 -5.59
C GLY A 25 -4.32 4.67 -7.12
N GLY A 26 -4.71 5.79 -7.72
CA GLY A 26 -4.74 6.00 -9.17
C GLY A 26 -3.39 6.25 -9.85
N SER A 27 -2.29 5.70 -9.34
CA SER A 27 -0.99 5.74 -10.02
C SER A 27 -0.82 4.44 -10.80
N TRP A 28 -0.44 4.52 -12.08
CA TRP A 28 -0.17 3.32 -12.87
C TRP A 28 1.02 2.54 -12.28
N PRO A 29 0.96 1.18 -12.18
CA PRO A 29 2.06 0.34 -11.74
C PRO A 29 3.32 0.54 -12.59
N ASP A 30 4.34 1.16 -12.02
CA ASP A 30 5.64 1.37 -12.66
C ASP A 30 6.68 0.45 -12.00
N PRO A 31 7.27 -0.50 -12.75
CA PRO A 31 8.30 -1.39 -12.23
C PRO A 31 9.49 -0.64 -11.61
N LYS A 32 9.87 0.53 -12.15
CA LYS A 32 10.96 1.34 -11.57
C LYS A 32 10.60 1.88 -10.21
N ARG A 33 9.33 2.23 -9.99
CA ARG A 33 8.81 2.70 -8.70
C ARG A 33 8.72 1.55 -7.71
N ALA A 34 8.22 0.40 -8.14
CA ALA A 34 8.18 -0.82 -7.33
C ALA A 34 9.58 -1.25 -6.87
N ALA A 35 10.56 -1.25 -7.78
CA ALA A 35 11.96 -1.55 -7.47
C ALA A 35 12.54 -0.61 -6.40
N LYS A 36 12.23 0.69 -6.47
CA LYS A 36 12.68 1.66 -5.46
C LYS A 36 12.02 1.41 -4.10
N LEU A 37 10.70 1.16 -4.06
CA LEU A 37 9.99 0.84 -2.82
C LEU A 37 10.60 -0.39 -2.13
N ALA A 38 10.93 -1.42 -2.91
CA ALA A 38 11.60 -2.60 -2.42
C ALA A 38 13.03 -2.29 -1.93
N ALA A 39 13.81 -1.53 -2.70
CA ALA A 39 15.19 -1.16 -2.34
C ALA A 39 15.29 -0.29 -1.07
N PHE A 40 14.24 0.45 -0.73
CA PHE A 40 14.15 1.23 0.52
C PHE A 40 13.57 0.42 1.69
N ASP A 41 13.26 -0.88 1.47
CA ASP A 41 12.61 -1.76 2.42
C ASP A 41 11.41 -1.09 3.11
N ILE A 42 10.54 -0.45 2.33
CA ILE A 42 9.36 0.23 2.86
C ILE A 42 8.26 -0.82 3.02
N PRO A 43 7.78 -1.10 4.24
CA PRO A 43 6.59 -1.90 4.46
C PRO A 43 5.39 -1.25 3.76
N VAL A 44 4.68 -2.06 2.97
CA VAL A 44 3.49 -1.62 2.23
C VAL A 44 2.29 -2.46 2.63
N TRP A 45 1.19 -1.79 3.00
CA TRP A 45 -0.12 -2.42 3.09
C TRP A 45 -1.16 -1.59 2.32
N ALA A 46 -1.53 -2.07 1.14
CA ALA A 46 -2.48 -1.37 0.27
C ALA A 46 -3.93 -1.86 0.44
N PHE A 47 -4.90 -1.01 0.10
CA PHE A 47 -6.33 -1.31 0.21
C PHE A 47 -7.09 -0.91 -1.06
N HIS A 48 -8.05 -1.73 -1.47
CA HIS A 48 -8.88 -1.47 -2.65
C HIS A 48 -10.19 -2.27 -2.61
N ASN A 49 -11.27 -1.77 -3.22
CA ASN A 49 -12.43 -2.61 -3.52
C ASN A 49 -12.29 -3.23 -4.91
N LEU A 50 -12.80 -4.46 -5.10
CA LEU A 50 -12.77 -5.15 -6.39
C LEU A 50 -13.72 -4.55 -7.42
N ASP A 51 -14.79 -3.88 -6.96
CA ASP A 51 -15.82 -3.26 -7.79
C ASP A 51 -15.55 -1.77 -8.07
N ASP A 52 -14.37 -1.24 -7.73
CA ASP A 52 -13.97 0.13 -8.05
C ASP A 52 -14.01 0.36 -9.57
N LYS A 53 -14.82 1.35 -10.00
CA LYS A 53 -14.98 1.76 -11.41
C LYS A 53 -14.22 3.03 -11.75
N THR A 54 -13.59 3.66 -10.77
CA THR A 54 -12.81 4.89 -10.92
C THR A 54 -11.33 4.58 -11.08
N VAL A 55 -10.80 3.65 -10.27
CA VAL A 55 -9.42 3.16 -10.39
C VAL A 55 -9.43 1.64 -10.49
N PRO A 56 -8.77 1.03 -11.49
CA PRO A 56 -8.68 -0.42 -11.57
C PRO A 56 -7.95 -1.01 -10.35
N VAL A 57 -8.56 -2.00 -9.71
CA VAL A 57 -7.93 -2.73 -8.59
C VAL A 57 -6.61 -3.40 -8.98
N SER A 58 -6.44 -3.71 -10.27
CA SER A 58 -5.17 -4.23 -10.80
C SER A 58 -3.99 -3.33 -10.46
N TYR A 59 -4.18 -2.00 -10.36
CA TYR A 59 -3.08 -1.11 -10.01
C TYR A 59 -2.49 -1.44 -8.64
N THR A 60 -3.34 -1.72 -7.64
CA THR A 60 -2.87 -2.14 -6.32
C THR A 60 -2.22 -3.52 -6.36
N VAL A 61 -2.84 -4.48 -7.05
CA VAL A 61 -2.36 -5.86 -7.13
C VAL A 61 -0.98 -5.92 -7.81
N ASP A 62 -0.85 -5.23 -8.94
CA ASP A 62 0.36 -5.20 -9.75
C ASP A 62 1.50 -4.52 -8.99
N TYR A 63 1.26 -3.38 -8.31
CA TYR A 63 2.29 -2.78 -7.45
C TYR A 63 2.81 -3.76 -6.39
N VAL A 64 1.92 -4.43 -5.67
CA VAL A 64 2.33 -5.34 -4.60
C VAL A 64 3.08 -6.54 -5.16
N ASN A 65 2.66 -7.08 -6.30
CA ASN A 65 3.35 -8.18 -6.97
C ASN A 65 4.74 -7.76 -7.46
N GLU A 66 4.84 -6.61 -8.13
CA GLU A 66 6.11 -6.07 -8.63
C GLU A 66 7.08 -5.77 -7.48
N ILE A 67 6.62 -5.13 -6.39
CA ILE A 67 7.44 -4.89 -5.19
C ILE A 67 7.97 -6.21 -4.65
N ASN A 68 7.10 -7.22 -4.51
CA ASN A 68 7.49 -8.52 -3.98
C ASN A 68 8.43 -9.31 -4.89
N SER A 69 8.43 -9.06 -6.21
CA SER A 69 9.37 -9.67 -7.16
C SER A 69 10.82 -9.29 -6.86
N HIS A 70 11.04 -8.14 -6.21
CA HIS A 70 12.35 -7.67 -5.77
C HIS A 70 12.77 -8.17 -4.38
N GLN A 71 11.99 -9.05 -3.75
CA GLN A 71 12.30 -9.69 -2.47
C GLN A 71 12.66 -8.70 -1.33
N PRO A 72 11.78 -7.73 -1.03
CA PRO A 72 12.01 -6.79 0.07
C PRO A 72 12.05 -7.52 1.41
N ALA A 73 12.72 -6.93 2.40
CA ALA A 73 12.82 -7.50 3.75
C ALA A 73 11.44 -7.72 4.40
N VAL A 74 10.48 -6.83 4.10
CA VAL A 74 9.07 -6.96 4.50
C VAL A 74 8.22 -7.12 3.25
N LYS A 75 7.54 -8.27 3.14
CA LYS A 75 6.65 -8.55 2.02
C LYS A 75 5.50 -7.52 1.98
N ALA A 76 5.34 -6.86 0.84
CA ALA A 76 4.20 -5.99 0.58
C ALA A 76 2.91 -6.81 0.56
N LYS A 77 1.82 -6.24 1.08
CA LYS A 77 0.51 -6.88 1.09
C LYS A 77 -0.61 -5.93 0.66
N TYR A 78 -1.75 -6.49 0.30
CA TYR A 78 -2.98 -5.75 0.09
C TYR A 78 -4.17 -6.44 0.75
N THR A 79 -5.20 -5.67 1.05
CA THR A 79 -6.53 -6.17 1.42
C THR A 79 -7.55 -5.68 0.41
N THR A 80 -8.42 -6.58 -0.05
CA THR A 80 -9.51 -6.23 -0.95
C THR A 80 -10.86 -6.62 -0.39
N TRP A 81 -11.89 -5.85 -0.76
CA TRP A 81 -13.28 -6.17 -0.50
C TRP A 81 -14.04 -6.35 -1.80
N ALA A 82 -14.97 -7.30 -1.84
CA ALA A 82 -15.75 -7.59 -3.06
C ALA A 82 -16.57 -6.38 -3.53
N THR A 83 -17.08 -5.59 -2.59
CA THR A 83 -17.94 -4.44 -2.86
C THR A 83 -17.58 -3.22 -2.01
N GLY A 84 -17.92 -2.04 -2.53
CA GLY A 84 -17.71 -0.74 -1.89
C GLY A 84 -17.46 0.40 -2.86
N GLY A 85 -17.36 0.11 -4.17
CA GLY A 85 -17.07 1.10 -5.20
C GLY A 85 -15.73 1.78 -4.96
N HIS A 86 -15.63 3.09 -5.23
CA HIS A 86 -14.37 3.81 -5.03
C HIS A 86 -13.98 3.98 -3.54
N ASP A 87 -14.94 3.89 -2.61
CA ASP A 87 -14.70 4.09 -1.18
C ASP A 87 -14.14 2.83 -0.51
N SER A 88 -12.83 2.66 -0.63
CA SER A 88 -12.09 1.65 0.15
C SER A 88 -11.51 2.22 1.45
N TRP A 89 -11.49 3.55 1.61
CA TRP A 89 -10.90 4.21 2.78
C TRP A 89 -11.77 4.11 4.02
N THR A 90 -13.10 4.12 3.89
CA THR A 90 -14.01 3.96 5.04
C THR A 90 -13.72 2.65 5.77
N LYS A 91 -13.59 1.53 5.04
CA LYS A 91 -13.24 0.23 5.63
C LYS A 91 -11.80 0.19 6.11
N ALA A 92 -10.85 0.68 5.30
CA ALA A 92 -9.43 0.64 5.65
C ALA A 92 -9.10 1.39 6.96
N TYR A 93 -9.79 2.52 7.20
CA TYR A 93 -9.61 3.34 8.41
C TYR A 93 -10.56 2.97 9.56
N ASP A 94 -11.48 2.04 9.38
CA ASP A 94 -12.29 1.51 10.48
C ASP A 94 -11.40 0.63 11.39
N PRO A 95 -11.20 0.97 12.67
CA PRO A 95 -10.36 0.17 13.57
C PRO A 95 -10.88 -1.26 13.82
N SER A 96 -12.15 -1.54 13.52
CA SER A 96 -12.75 -2.88 13.57
C SER A 96 -12.39 -3.74 12.35
N THR A 97 -11.99 -3.12 11.24
CA THR A 97 -11.51 -3.83 10.05
C THR A 97 -10.10 -4.32 10.29
N LYS A 98 -9.95 -5.64 10.45
CA LYS A 98 -8.66 -6.28 10.70
C LYS A 98 -8.28 -7.27 9.60
N SER A 99 -7.00 -7.29 9.26
CA SER A 99 -6.36 -8.36 8.48
C SER A 99 -5.19 -8.89 9.28
N ASP A 100 -5.04 -10.20 9.35
CA ASP A 100 -3.97 -10.85 10.13
C ASP A 100 -3.93 -10.38 11.61
N GLY A 101 -5.10 -10.12 12.18
CA GLY A 101 -5.26 -9.69 13.58
C GLY A 101 -4.96 -8.22 13.87
N LYS A 102 -4.62 -7.39 12.87
CA LYS A 102 -4.37 -5.95 13.06
C LYS A 102 -5.23 -5.08 12.16
N ASN A 103 -5.60 -3.89 12.63
CA ASN A 103 -6.08 -2.80 11.76
C ASN A 103 -4.89 -2.00 11.19
N VAL A 104 -5.17 -1.05 10.29
CA VAL A 104 -4.12 -0.27 9.61
C VAL A 104 -3.23 0.50 10.59
N TYR A 105 -3.79 1.03 11.68
CA TYR A 105 -3.05 1.79 12.69
C TYR A 105 -2.10 0.89 13.50
N GLU A 106 -2.63 -0.22 14.02
CA GLU A 106 -1.86 -1.23 14.77
C GLU A 106 -0.70 -1.77 13.93
N TRP A 107 -0.90 -1.96 12.63
CA TRP A 107 0.14 -2.39 11.70
C TRP A 107 1.17 -1.29 11.45
N MET A 108 0.76 -0.06 11.15
CA MET A 108 1.69 1.06 10.91
C MET A 108 2.58 1.32 12.13
N LEU A 109 2.04 1.20 13.35
CA LEU A 109 2.78 1.40 14.61
C LEU A 109 3.86 0.34 14.87
N GLN A 110 3.91 -0.74 14.08
CA GLN A 110 5.00 -1.73 14.18
C GLN A 110 6.31 -1.22 13.55
N TYR A 111 6.29 -0.12 12.80
CA TYR A 111 7.42 0.31 11.99
C TYR A 111 7.98 1.65 12.46
N LYS A 112 9.32 1.75 12.50
CA LYS A 112 10.07 2.96 12.81
C LYS A 112 11.22 3.10 11.81
N ARG A 113 11.44 4.31 11.31
CA ARG A 113 12.63 4.63 10.50
C ARG A 113 13.72 5.20 11.40
N GLY A 114 14.97 4.77 11.22
CA GLY A 114 16.12 5.28 11.99
C GLY A 114 16.16 4.89 13.47
N GLY A 115 15.32 3.95 13.91
CA GLY A 115 15.46 3.34 15.23
C GLY A 115 16.61 2.35 15.23
N LYS A 116 17.71 2.72 15.88
CA LYS A 116 18.58 1.74 16.54
C LYS A 116 17.81 1.09 17.68
#